data_AF-A0A5P8M254-F1
#
_entry.id   AF-A0A5P8M254-F1
#
_cell.length_a   1.000
_cell.length_b   1.000
_cell.length_c   1.000
_cell.angle_alpha   90.00
_cell.angle_beta   90.00
_cell.angle_gamma   90.00
#
_symmetry.space_group_name_H-M   'P 1'
#
loop_
_entity.id
_entity.type
_entity.pdbx_description
1 polymer ?
#
loop_
_entity_poly.entity_id
_entity_poly.type
_entity_poly.pdbx_seq_one_letter_code
_entity_poly.pdbx_strand_id
1 'polypeptide(L)'
;MTKEEEMQQQLSALRDQINALDAQIVPLLEKRLAVAERIAQVKHAAQLSLTNRGREQIILDKLSKSVTEPAHARYLRELYQDIFLISKQYQAQVIKSLQDQDQ
;
A
#
# COMPACT_ATOMS: atom_id res chain seq x y z
N MET A 1 15.09 -34.90 18.54
CA MET A 1 15.32 -33.53 18.07
C MET A 1 15.99 -32.75 19.17
N THR A 2 16.95 -31.89 18.82
CA THR A 2 17.52 -30.93 19.76
C THR A 2 16.57 -29.74 19.94
N LYS A 3 16.69 -29.02 21.05
CA LYS A 3 15.94 -27.79 21.29
C LYS A 3 16.15 -26.74 20.18
N GLU A 4 17.34 -26.74 19.57
CA GLU A 4 17.68 -25.86 18.45
C GLU A 4 16.89 -26.25 17.19
N GLU A 5 16.81 -27.54 16.86
CA GLU A 5 16.02 -28.04 15.72
C GLU A 5 14.52 -27.72 15.90
N GLU A 6 13.99 -27.84 17.11
CA GLU A 6 12.60 -27.48 17.43
C GLU A 6 12.34 -25.98 17.22
N MET A 7 13.24 -25.12 17.69
CA MET A 7 13.12 -23.66 17.50
C MET A 7 13.21 -23.27 16.03
N GLN A 8 14.09 -23.90 15.24
CA GLN A 8 14.19 -23.63 13.81
C GLN A 8 12.92 -24.06 13.06
N GLN A 9 12.34 -25.20 13.44
CA GLN A 9 11.07 -25.66 12.86
C GLN A 9 9.91 -24.69 13.18
N GLN A 10 9.82 -24.21 14.43
CA GLN A 10 8.83 -23.22 14.82
C GLN A 10 8.99 -21.91 14.03
N LEU A 11 10.22 -21.42 13.88
CA LEU A 11 10.51 -20.22 13.11
C LEU A 11 10.13 -20.38 11.64
N SER A 12 10.42 -21.53 11.04
CA SER A 12 10.00 -21.84 9.67
C SER A 12 8.48 -21.78 9.52
N ALA A 13 7.74 -22.42 10.44
CA ALA A 13 6.28 -22.42 10.40
C ALA A 13 5.67 -21.01 10.53
N LEU A 14 6.29 -20.12 11.32
CA LEU A 14 5.87 -18.71 11.41
C LEU A 14 6.16 -17.94 10.12
N ARG A 15 7.30 -18.21 9.46
CA ARG A 15 7.63 -17.60 8.16
C ARG A 15 6.67 -18.05 7.07
N ASP A 16 6.26 -19.32 7.08
CA ASP A 16 5.28 -19.82 6.12
C ASP A 16 3.91 -19.16 6.29
N GLN A 17 3.53 -18.81 7.52
CA GLN A 17 2.33 -18.01 7.78
C GLN A 17 2.45 -16.60 7.18
N ILE A 18 3.61 -15.94 7.31
CA ILE A 18 3.88 -14.65 6.66
C ILE A 18 3.79 -14.78 5.13
N ASN A 19 4.44 -15.80 4.55
CA ASN A 19 4.40 -16.03 3.11
C ASN A 19 2.97 -16.20 2.59
N ALA A 20 2.11 -16.90 3.33
CA ALA A 20 0.69 -17.07 2.97
C ALA A 20 -0.11 -15.76 3.08
N LEU A 21 0.23 -14.86 4.00
CA LEU A 21 -0.35 -13.52 4.09
C LEU A 21 0.13 -12.64 2.93
N ASP A 22 1.42 -12.66 2.62
CA ASP A 22 2.02 -11.88 1.54
C ASP A 22 1.43 -12.26 0.18
N ALA A 23 1.18 -13.55 -0.04
CA ALA A 23 0.50 -14.04 -1.24
C ALA A 23 -0.92 -13.46 -1.42
N GLN A 24 -1.56 -12.99 -0.34
CA GLN A 24 -2.85 -12.30 -0.39
C GLN A 24 -2.68 -10.77 -0.49
N ILE A 25 -1.65 -10.21 0.14
CA ILE A 25 -1.39 -8.76 0.14
C ILE A 25 -0.98 -8.28 -1.25
N VAL A 26 -0.10 -9.02 -1.95
CA VAL A 26 0.44 -8.59 -3.25
C VAL A 26 -0.70 -8.34 -4.28
N PRO A 27 -1.65 -9.27 -4.52
CA PRO A 27 -2.75 -9.00 -5.43
C PRO A 27 -3.65 -7.82 -5.03
N LEU A 28 -3.77 -7.55 -3.73
CA LEU A 28 -4.53 -6.39 -3.24
C LEU A 28 -3.81 -5.07 -3.54
N LEU A 29 -2.49 -5.04 -3.39
CA LEU A 29 -1.66 -3.88 -3.72
C LEU A 29 -1.64 -3.62 -5.24
N GLU A 30 -1.57 -4.66 -6.07
CA GLU A 30 -1.69 -4.52 -7.53
C GLU A 30 -3.05 -3.95 -7.94
N LYS A 31 -4.15 -4.50 -7.42
CA LYS A 31 -5.50 -3.95 -7.65
C LYS A 31 -5.58 -2.48 -7.22
N ARG A 32 -4.94 -2.14 -6.10
CA ARG A 32 -4.90 -0.76 -5.59
C ARG A 32 -4.12 0.16 -6.54
N LEU A 33 -3.03 -0.30 -7.15
CA LEU A 33 -2.28 0.46 -8.16
C LEU A 33 -3.06 0.64 -9.46
N ALA A 34 -3.78 -0.37 -9.93
CA ALA A 34 -4.68 -0.23 -11.08
C ALA A 34 -5.78 0.82 -10.83
N VAL A 35 -6.30 0.92 -9.60
CA VAL A 35 -7.20 2.02 -9.23
C VAL A 35 -6.48 3.37 -9.20
N ALA A 36 -5.22 3.41 -8.73
CA ALA A 36 -4.41 4.63 -8.75
C ALA A 36 -4.16 5.14 -10.18
N GLU A 37 -3.92 4.26 -11.15
CA GLU A 37 -3.82 4.61 -12.57
C GLU A 37 -5.09 5.27 -13.10
N ARG A 38 -6.26 4.67 -12.83
CA ARG A 38 -7.56 5.25 -13.20
C ARG A 38 -7.79 6.62 -12.55
N ILE A 39 -7.35 6.80 -11.31
CA ILE A 39 -7.36 8.12 -10.65
C ILE A 39 -6.45 9.11 -11.39
N ALA A 40 -5.28 8.67 -11.85
CA ALA A 40 -4.36 9.50 -12.62
C ALA A 40 -5.02 10.02 -13.90
N GLN A 41 -5.69 9.13 -14.65
CA GLN A 41 -6.42 9.47 -15.88
C GLN A 41 -7.51 10.53 -15.62
N VAL A 42 -8.32 10.34 -14.56
CA VAL A 42 -9.35 11.31 -14.17
C VAL A 42 -8.74 12.66 -13.76
N LYS A 43 -7.66 12.63 -12.97
CA LYS A 43 -6.97 13.86 -12.55
C LYS A 43 -6.35 14.60 -13.73
N HIS A 44 -5.80 13.88 -14.71
CA HIS A 44 -5.27 14.47 -15.93
C HIS A 44 -6.37 15.20 -16.71
N ALA A 45 -7.45 14.49 -17.02
CA ALA A 45 -8.59 15.05 -17.76
C ALA A 45 -9.22 16.27 -17.07
N ALA A 46 -9.24 16.28 -15.74
CA ALA A 46 -9.80 17.37 -14.92
C ALA A 46 -8.75 18.39 -14.44
N GLN A 47 -7.48 18.29 -14.85
CA GLN A 47 -6.35 19.13 -14.41
C GLN A 47 -6.21 19.25 -12.88
N LEU A 48 -6.47 18.17 -12.15
CA LEU A 48 -6.41 18.12 -10.69
C LEU A 48 -5.01 17.78 -10.16
N SER A 49 -4.69 18.32 -8.98
CA SER A 49 -3.42 18.03 -8.28
C SER A 49 -3.28 16.55 -7.88
N LEU A 50 -2.05 16.05 -7.97
CA LEU A 50 -1.67 14.72 -7.52
C LEU A 50 -1.89 14.51 -6.02
N THR A 51 -1.63 15.55 -5.20
CA THR A 51 -1.65 15.42 -3.74
C THR A 51 -2.95 16.00 -3.15
N ASN A 52 -3.63 15.21 -2.33
CA ASN A 52 -4.74 15.67 -1.49
C ASN A 52 -4.48 15.24 -0.04
N ARG A 53 -3.85 16.14 0.74
CA ARG A 53 -3.46 15.88 2.14
C ARG A 53 -4.67 15.59 3.04
N GLY A 54 -5.79 16.26 2.82
CA GLY A 54 -7.02 16.02 3.57
C GLY A 54 -7.53 14.59 3.37
N ARG A 55 -7.51 14.10 2.12
CA ARG A 55 -7.89 12.72 1.81
C ARG A 55 -6.97 11.69 2.47
N GLU A 56 -5.65 11.93 2.45
CA GLU A 56 -4.66 11.05 3.08
C GLU A 56 -4.90 10.97 4.60
N GLN A 57 -5.05 12.12 5.27
CA GLN A 57 -5.30 12.15 6.71
C GLN A 57 -6.59 11.40 7.10
N ILE A 58 -7.68 11.55 6.33
CA ILE A 58 -8.93 10.81 6.56
C ILE A 58 -8.71 9.29 6.49
N ILE A 59 -7.84 8.80 5.60
CA ILE A 59 -7.54 7.35 5.52
C ILE A 59 -6.76 6.93 6.76
N LEU A 60 -5.73 7.68 7.13
CA LEU A 60 -4.89 7.32 8.28
C LEU A 60 -5.71 7.34 9.59
N ASP A 61 -6.63 8.28 9.76
CA ASP A 61 -7.50 8.34 10.94
C ASP A 61 -8.49 7.16 10.97
N LYS A 62 -9.02 6.76 9.81
CA LYS A 62 -9.87 5.57 9.70
C LYS A 62 -9.09 4.29 10.00
N LEU A 63 -7.86 4.21 9.50
CA LEU A 63 -6.95 3.09 9.74
C LEU A 63 -6.73 2.93 11.25
N SER A 64 -6.31 4.00 11.93
CA SER A 64 -6.05 4.00 13.38
C SER A 64 -7.25 3.55 14.21
N LYS A 65 -8.49 3.83 13.76
CA LYS A 65 -9.73 3.40 14.44
C LYS A 65 -10.12 1.95 14.16
N SER A 66 -9.60 1.36 13.08
CA SER A 66 -9.96 0.02 12.63
C SER A 66 -8.97 -1.05 13.12
N VAL A 67 -7.81 -0.65 13.64
CA VAL A 67 -6.81 -1.57 14.19
C VAL A 67 -7.27 -2.09 15.55
N THR A 68 -7.28 -3.41 15.72
CA THR A 68 -7.65 -4.05 16.99
C THR A 68 -6.58 -3.82 18.05
N GLU A 69 -5.30 -4.03 17.72
CA GLU A 69 -4.19 -3.77 18.64
C GLU A 69 -3.59 -2.37 18.50
N PRO A 70 -3.70 -1.52 19.54
CA PRO A 70 -3.20 -0.15 19.49
C PRO A 70 -1.70 -0.05 19.14
N ALA A 71 -0.90 -1.04 19.55
CA ALA A 71 0.52 -1.09 19.24
C ALA A 71 0.79 -1.19 17.72
N HIS A 72 -0.10 -1.84 16.96
CA HIS A 72 0.05 -1.99 15.51
C HIS A 72 -0.34 -0.72 14.74
N ALA A 73 -1.14 0.16 15.33
CA ALA A 73 -1.68 1.33 14.64
C ALA A 73 -0.59 2.27 14.11
N ARG A 74 0.49 2.47 14.88
CA ARG A 74 1.65 3.26 14.44
C ARG A 74 2.30 2.68 13.19
N TYR A 75 2.62 1.38 13.22
CA TYR A 75 3.32 0.71 12.12
C TYR A 75 2.46 0.66 10.85
N LEU A 76 1.15 0.41 10.99
CA LEU A 76 0.23 0.44 9.87
C LEU A 76 0.07 1.85 9.29
N ARG A 77 0.11 2.89 10.14
CA ARG A 77 0.09 4.29 9.67
C ARG A 77 1.32 4.60 8.81
N GLU A 78 2.51 4.23 9.27
CA GLU A 78 3.77 4.41 8.54
C GLU A 78 3.71 3.67 7.18
N LEU A 79 3.30 2.39 7.18
CA LEU A 79 3.15 1.62 5.95
C LEU A 79 2.17 2.26 4.95
N TYR A 80 1.05 2.81 5.43
CA TYR A 80 0.08 3.46 4.55
C TYR A 80 0.60 4.76 3.93
N GLN A 81 1.49 5.47 4.63
CA GLN A 81 2.15 6.65 4.06
C GLN A 81 3.04 6.25 2.87
N ASP A 82 3.78 5.15 2.98
CA ASP A 82 4.59 4.61 1.87
C ASP A 82 3.71 4.15 0.71
N ILE A 83 2.61 3.46 1.01
CA ILE A 83 1.63 3.06 0.00
C ILE A 83 1.08 4.30 -0.75
N PHE A 84 0.80 5.41 -0.05
CA PHE A 84 0.38 6.65 -0.70
C PHE A 84 1.46 7.27 -1.56
N LEU A 85 2.70 7.27 -1.08
CA LEU A 85 3.86 7.78 -1.82
C LEU A 85 4.03 7.05 -3.14
N ILE A 86 4.08 5.71 -3.10
CA ILE A 86 4.22 4.85 -4.28
C ILE A 86 3.07 5.10 -5.27
N SER A 87 1.84 5.23 -4.76
CA SER A 87 0.68 5.52 -5.61
C SER A 87 0.78 6.85 -6.34
N LYS A 88 1.30 7.88 -5.66
CA LYS A 88 1.50 9.20 -6.26
C LYS A 88 2.61 9.18 -7.29
N GLN A 89 3.69 8.45 -7.04
CA GLN A 89 4.77 8.26 -8.00
C GLN A 89 4.24 7.59 -9.27
N TYR A 90 3.46 6.52 -9.14
CA TYR A 90 2.86 5.84 -10.29
C TYR A 90 1.85 6.73 -11.02
N GLN A 91 0.99 7.46 -10.29
CA GLN A 91 0.09 8.45 -10.90
C GLN A 91 0.86 9.53 -11.68
N ALA A 92 1.98 10.02 -11.15
CA ALA A 92 2.80 11.02 -11.84
C ALA A 92 3.39 10.46 -13.15
N GLN A 93 3.87 9.21 -13.13
CA GLN A 93 4.36 8.53 -14.32
C GLN A 93 3.26 8.40 -15.38
N VAL A 94 2.06 7.94 -14.99
CA VAL A 94 0.92 7.80 -15.90
C VAL A 94 0.51 9.15 -16.50
N ILE A 95 0.41 10.19 -15.68
CA ILE A 95 0.06 11.55 -16.15
C ILE A 95 1.11 12.05 -17.15
N LYS A 96 2.39 11.85 -16.87
CA LYS A 96 3.47 12.23 -17.80
C LYS A 96 3.31 11.52 -19.14
N SER A 97 3.08 10.21 -19.13
CA SER A 97 2.87 9.43 -20.36
C SER A 97 1.65 9.88 -21.16
N LEU A 98 0.57 10.32 -20.50
CA LEU A 98 -0.60 10.89 -21.18
C LEU A 98 -0.28 12.24 -21.82
N GLN A 99 0.44 13.12 -21.11
CA GLN A 99 0.88 14.42 -21.63
C GLN A 99 1.80 14.28 -22.85
N ASP A 100 2.70 13.29 -22.85
CA ASP A 100 3.59 13.00 -23.97
C ASP A 100 2.83 12.45 -25.21
N GLN A 101 1.63 11.89 -25.03
CA GLN A 101 0.79 11.38 -26.12
C GLN A 101 -0.13 12.44 -26.74
N ASP A 102 -0.48 13.47 -25.96
CA ASP A 102 -1.32 14.59 -26.39
C ASP A 102 -0.53 15.68 -27.16
N GLN A 103 0.81 15.56 -27.23
CA GLN A 103 1.72 16.45 -27.97
C GLN A 103 1.97 15.95 -29.39
#